data_AF-A0A1F6AHS6-F1
#
_entry.id   AF-A0A1F6AHS6-F1
#
_cell.length_a   1.000
_cell.length_b   1.000
_cell.length_c   1.000
_cell.angle_alpha   90.00
_cell.angle_beta   90.00
_cell.angle_gamma   90.00
#
_symmetry.space_group_name_H-M   'P 1'
#
loop_
_entity.id
_entity.type
_entity.pdbx_description
1 polymer ?
#
loop_
_entity_poly.entity_id
_entity_poly.type
_entity_poly.pdbx_seq_one_letter_code
_entity_poly.pdbx_strand_id
1 'polypeptide(L)'
;MKINTVLYGSAKVTDVSEDKIFETINRVVLLRIKTMILKNLGKEDVFAFKEVVKKNDPKLFFDFAYKRIPHLADKIHSEIRQLSLELQKTQ
;
A
#
# COMPACT_ATOMS: atom_id res chain seq x y z
N MET A 1 -15.82 18.11 18.76
CA MET A 1 -17.11 17.43 18.95
C MET A 1 -16.87 16.24 19.87
N LYS A 2 -17.45 16.21 21.08
CA LYS A 2 -17.24 15.13 22.06
C LYS A 2 -18.30 14.05 21.82
N ILE A 3 -17.88 12.81 21.58
CA ILE A 3 -18.79 11.68 21.35
C ILE A 3 -18.95 10.93 22.67
N ASN A 4 -20.19 10.79 23.13
CA ASN A 4 -20.57 10.15 24.38
C ASN A 4 -20.44 8.62 24.30
N THR A 5 -19.88 8.02 25.35
CA THR A 5 -19.71 6.58 25.52
C THR A 5 -21.04 5.92 25.91
N VAL A 6 -21.50 4.94 25.13
CA VAL A 6 -22.53 3.97 25.55
C VAL A 6 -21.83 2.63 25.78
N LEU A 7 -21.89 2.14 27.02
CA LEU A 7 -21.34 0.85 27.43
C LEU A 7 -22.36 -0.26 27.12
N TYR A 8 -22.03 -1.15 26.17
CA TYR A 8 -22.63 -2.48 26.06
C TYR A 8 -21.54 -3.55 26.10
N GLY A 9 -21.86 -4.66 26.76
CA GLY A 9 -20.94 -5.66 27.29
C GLY A 9 -19.92 -6.24 26.30
N SER A 10 -18.72 -6.45 26.83
CA SER A 10 -17.76 -7.51 26.45
C SER A 10 -17.41 -7.70 24.97
N ALA A 11 -17.40 -6.63 24.18
CA ALA A 11 -16.48 -6.53 23.07
C ALA A 11 -15.50 -5.40 23.41
N LYS A 12 -14.21 -5.71 23.54
CA LYS A 12 -13.18 -4.67 23.31
C LYS A 12 -13.38 -4.25 21.86
N VAL A 13 -14.26 -3.27 21.62
CA VAL A 13 -14.20 -2.46 20.42
C VAL A 13 -12.89 -1.72 20.58
N THR A 14 -11.81 -2.35 20.10
CA THR A 14 -10.55 -1.64 19.87
C THR A 14 -10.93 -0.53 18.92
N ASP A 15 -11.04 0.66 19.47
CA ASP A 15 -11.17 1.90 18.74
C ASP A 15 -9.94 1.96 17.82
N VAL A 16 -10.10 1.46 16.60
CA VAL A 16 -9.04 1.51 15.60
C VAL A 16 -9.07 2.95 15.15
N SER A 17 -8.19 3.78 15.73
CA SER A 17 -8.06 5.17 15.36
C SER A 17 -7.93 5.29 13.84
N GLU A 18 -8.54 6.32 13.26
CA GLU A 18 -8.47 6.57 11.81
C GLU A 18 -7.02 6.52 11.31
N ASP A 19 -6.06 7.02 12.09
CA ASP A 19 -4.63 6.93 11.81
C ASP A 19 -4.12 5.49 11.63
N LYS A 20 -4.56 4.55 12.46
CA LYS A 20 -4.20 3.12 12.33
C LYS A 20 -4.84 2.48 11.11
N ILE A 21 -6.05 2.92 10.74
CA ILE A 21 -6.73 2.49 9.52
C ILE A 21 -5.94 2.97 8.30
N PHE A 22 -5.57 4.26 8.25
CA PHE A 22 -4.76 4.82 7.17
C PHE A 22 -3.35 4.22 7.07
N GLU A 23 -2.68 3.97 8.19
CA GLU A 23 -1.38 3.28 8.22
C GLU A 23 -1.49 1.85 7.65
N THR A 24 -2.54 1.13 8.05
CA THR A 24 -2.81 -0.23 7.55
C THR A 24 -3.09 -0.22 6.05
N ILE A 25 -3.91 0.71 5.57
CA ILE A 25 -4.22 0.89 4.14
C ILE A 25 -2.94 1.16 3.35
N ASN A 26 -2.11 2.12 3.80
CA ASN A 26 -0.85 2.44 3.16
C ASN A 26 0.07 1.23 3.07
N ARG A 27 0.14 0.42 4.13
CA ARG A 27 0.95 -0.81 4.17
C ARG A 27 0.47 -1.88 3.20
N VAL A 28 -0.85 -2.07 3.07
CA VAL A 28 -1.46 -3.02 2.14
C VAL A 28 -1.21 -2.61 0.69
N VAL A 29 -1.38 -1.33 0.37
CA VAL A 29 -1.10 -0.77 -0.97
C VAL A 29 0.37 -1.00 -1.33
N LEU A 30 1.29 -0.69 -0.41
CA LEU A 30 2.73 -0.92 -0.57
C LEU A 30 3.09 -2.39 -0.83
N LEU A 31 2.50 -3.32 -0.08
CA LEU A 31 2.70 -4.76 -0.27
C LEU A 31 2.24 -5.21 -1.66
N ARG A 32 1.11 -4.68 -2.13
CA ARG A 32 0.55 -5.03 -3.44
C ARG A 32 1.46 -4.53 -4.57
N ILE A 33 1.95 -3.30 -4.48
CA ILE A 33 2.93 -2.73 -5.42
C ILE A 33 4.21 -3.59 -5.46
N LYS A 34 4.80 -3.89 -4.29
CA LYS A 34 6.01 -4.74 -4.19
C LYS A 34 5.79 -6.10 -4.87
N THR A 35 4.62 -6.69 -4.67
CA THR A 35 4.24 -7.99 -5.25
C THR A 35 4.10 -7.92 -6.76
N MET A 36 3.47 -6.87 -7.29
CA MET A 36 3.36 -6.65 -8.73
C MET A 36 4.74 -6.53 -9.39
N ILE A 37 5.62 -5.73 -8.78
CA ILE A 37 7.00 -5.55 -9.23
C ILE A 37 7.72 -6.90 -9.27
N LEU A 38 7.74 -7.64 -8.16
CA LEU A 38 8.36 -8.98 -8.09
C LEU A 38 7.86 -9.97 -9.15
N LYS A 39 6.56 -9.96 -9.47
CA LYS A 39 5.96 -10.88 -10.44
C LYS A 39 6.40 -10.63 -11.90
N ASN A 40 6.83 -9.42 -12.22
CA ASN A 40 7.19 -9.01 -13.57
C ASN A 40 8.69 -8.75 -13.72
N LEU A 41 9.45 -8.93 -12.64
CA LEU A 41 10.90 -8.75 -12.65
C LEU A 41 11.61 -9.91 -13.33
N GLY A 42 12.64 -9.59 -14.12
CA GLY A 42 13.66 -10.56 -14.50
C GLY A 42 14.44 -11.06 -13.27
N LYS A 43 14.98 -12.27 -13.35
CA LYS A 43 15.75 -12.89 -12.23
C LYS A 43 16.98 -12.04 -11.86
N GLU A 44 17.59 -11.43 -12.86
CA GLU A 44 18.74 -10.54 -12.77
C GLU A 44 18.47 -9.27 -11.95
N ASP A 45 17.22 -8.80 -11.96
CA ASP A 45 16.83 -7.57 -11.28
C ASP A 45 16.36 -7.82 -9.83
N VAL A 46 16.11 -9.08 -9.44
CA VAL A 46 15.54 -9.43 -8.11
C VAL A 46 16.43 -8.95 -6.98
N PHE A 47 17.75 -9.09 -7.14
CA PHE A 47 18.71 -8.64 -6.13
C PHE A 47 18.67 -7.12 -5.98
N ALA A 48 18.67 -6.39 -7.11
CA ALA A 48 18.57 -4.94 -7.10
C ALA A 48 17.24 -4.48 -6.46
N PHE A 49 16.13 -5.16 -6.75
CA PHE A 49 14.84 -4.85 -6.13
C PHE A 49 14.83 -5.11 -4.62
N LYS A 50 15.49 -6.19 -4.13
CA LYS A 50 15.62 -6.44 -2.68
C LYS A 50 16.32 -5.29 -1.96
N GLU A 51 17.37 -4.72 -2.55
CA GLU A 51 18.06 -3.55 -1.99
C GLU A 51 17.16 -2.32 -1.95
N VAL A 52 16.30 -2.14 -2.96
CA VAL A 52 15.28 -1.09 -2.94
C VAL A 52 14.26 -1.32 -1.83
N VAL A 53 13.76 -2.56 -1.66
CA VAL A 53 12.79 -2.93 -0.60
C VAL A 53 13.30 -2.62 0.80
N LYS A 54 14.60 -2.81 1.07
CA LYS A 54 15.23 -2.50 2.36
C LYS A 54 15.14 -1.02 2.74
N LYS A 55 15.15 -0.12 1.75
CA LYS A 55 15.06 1.34 1.98
C LYS A 55 13.65 1.78 2.42
N ASN A 56 12.65 0.91 2.22
CA ASN A 56 11.25 1.14 2.56
C ASN A 56 10.67 2.49 2.08
N ASP A 57 11.22 3.02 0.98
CA ASP A 57 10.76 4.26 0.36
C ASP A 57 9.86 3.91 -0.84
N PRO A 58 8.56 4.27 -0.80
CA PRO A 58 7.64 4.04 -1.91
C PRO A 58 8.15 4.61 -3.22
N LYS A 59 8.76 5.81 -3.20
CA LYS A 59 9.26 6.49 -4.41
C LYS A 59 10.28 5.64 -5.14
N LEU A 60 11.16 4.97 -4.39
CA LEU A 60 12.17 4.10 -4.98
C LEU A 60 11.58 2.84 -5.63
N PHE A 61 10.43 2.35 -5.15
CA PHE A 61 9.72 1.25 -5.83
C PHE A 61 9.19 1.67 -7.19
N PHE A 62 8.62 2.87 -7.28
CA PHE A 62 8.15 3.43 -8.54
C PHE A 62 9.29 3.71 -9.51
N ASP A 63 10.35 4.36 -9.05
CA ASP A 63 11.53 4.65 -9.88
C ASP A 63 12.17 3.36 -10.40
N PHE A 64 12.22 2.32 -9.58
CA PHE A 64 12.72 1.00 -9.99
C PHE A 64 11.81 0.37 -11.04
N ALA A 65 10.49 0.34 -10.80
CA ALA A 65 9.51 -0.22 -11.72
C ALA A 65 9.53 0.52 -13.08
N TYR A 66 9.60 1.86 -13.08
CA TYR A 66 9.66 2.66 -14.29
C TYR A 66 10.91 2.37 -15.13
N LYS A 67 12.06 2.19 -14.48
CA LYS A 67 13.34 1.91 -15.17
C LYS A 67 13.45 0.50 -15.70
N ARG A 68 12.96 -0.49 -14.96
CA ARG A 68 13.15 -1.93 -15.29
C ARG A 68 11.96 -2.55 -15.98
N ILE A 69 10.75 -2.07 -15.72
CA ILE A 69 9.50 -2.65 -16.21
C ILE A 69 8.52 -1.52 -16.59
N PRO A 70 8.80 -0.75 -17.66
CA PRO A 70 8.01 0.45 -17.99
C PRO A 70 6.51 0.19 -18.12
N HIS A 71 6.12 -0.90 -18.78
CA HIS A 71 4.71 -1.30 -18.93
C HIS A 71 4.01 -1.66 -17.62
N LEU A 72 4.77 -2.04 -16.59
CA LEU A 72 4.22 -2.30 -15.26
C LEU A 72 3.99 -1.02 -14.49
N ALA A 73 4.78 0.03 -14.72
CA ALA A 73 4.60 1.31 -14.05
C ALA A 73 3.20 1.89 -14.34
N ASP A 74 2.75 1.84 -15.59
CA ASP A 74 1.40 2.27 -15.99
C ASP A 74 0.32 1.44 -15.28
N LYS A 75 0.52 0.13 -15.18
CA LYS A 75 -0.40 -0.77 -14.47
C LYS A 75 -0.45 -0.46 -12.98
N ILE A 76 0.70 -0.23 -12.35
CA ILE A 76 0.80 0.17 -10.94
C ILE A 76 0.09 1.50 -10.71
N HIS A 77 0.28 2.49 -11.58
CA HIS A 77 -0.42 3.77 -11.49
C HIS A 77 -1.95 3.62 -11.60
N SER A 78 -2.42 2.80 -12.54
CA SER A 78 -3.86 2.50 -12.67
C SER A 78 -4.41 1.82 -11.41
N GLU A 79 -3.68 0.87 -10.85
CA GLU A 79 -4.13 0.11 -9.68
C GLU A 79 -4.16 0.99 -8.41
N ILE A 80 -3.19 1.89 -8.24
CA ILE A 80 -3.21 2.91 -7.17
C ILE A 80 -4.39 3.86 -7.34
N ARG A 81 -4.67 4.30 -8.57
CA ARG A 81 -5.82 5.16 -8.85
C ARG A 81 -7.14 4.47 -8.51
N GLN A 82 -7.28 3.19 -8.86
CA GLN A 82 -8.46 2.40 -8.48
C GLN A 82 -8.59 2.27 -6.97
N LEU A 83 -7.52 1.91 -6.26
CA LEU A 83 -7.51 1.81 -4.80
C LEU A 83 -7.88 3.15 -4.14
N SER A 84 -7.37 4.27 -4.65
CA SER A 84 -7.72 5.60 -4.17
C SER A 84 -9.20 5.92 -4.36
N LEU A 85 -9.81 5.52 -5.48
CA LEU A 85 -11.23 5.71 -5.75
C LEU A 85 -12.11 4.81 -4.86
N GLU A 86 -11.70 3.57 -4.61
CA GLU A 86 -12.40 2.65 -3.71
C GLU A 86 -12.40 3.20 -2.28
N LEU A 87 -11.28 3.74 -1.81
CA LEU A 87 -11.17 4.36 -0.49
C LEU A 87 -12.10 5.56 -0.34
N GLN A 88 -12.20 6.42 -1.36
CA GLN A 88 -13.10 7.58 -1.36
C GLN A 88 -14.59 7.21 -1.34
N LYS A 89 -14.96 6.04 -1.88
CA LYS A 89 -16.35 5.55 -1.85
C LYS A 89 -16.75 4.92 -0.52
N THR A 90 -15.76 4.60 0.31
CA THR A 90 -15.98 3.94 1.61
C THR A 90 -16.04 4.97 2.75
N GLN A 91 -15.76 6.24 2.46
CA GLN A 91 -15.96 7.41 3.33
C GLN A 91 -17.30 8.07 3.04
#